data_AF-A0A919C6G8-F1
#
_entry.id   AF-A0A919C6G8-F1
#
_cell.length_a   1.000
_cell.length_b   1.000
_cell.length_c   1.000
_cell.angle_alpha   90.00
_cell.angle_beta   90.00
_cell.angle_gamma   90.00
#
_symmetry.space_group_name_H-M   'P 1'
#
loop_
_entity.id
_entity.type
_entity.pdbx_description
1 polymer ?
#
loop_
_entity_poly.entity_id
_entity_poly.type
_entity_poly.pdbx_seq_one_letter_code
_entity_poly.pdbx_strand_id
1 'polypeptide(L)'
;MLMKDPRRGYWCECWTEDLTEQRRPALLASFDAYTAPQADRWVAVALRTISPALDADASDAAWEWLYDGRIETRRALLRSEPSTVSVTHEQTRITWTIRPVIFLPLAHRQSAELPACAYDFKAQAPQAVD
;
A
#
# COMPACT_ATOMS: atom_id res chain seq x y z
N MET A 1 5.92 -1.04 -32.90
CA MET A 1 6.05 -0.70 -31.48
C MET A 1 5.26 -1.75 -30.72
N LEU A 2 5.91 -2.77 -30.14
CA LEU A 2 5.19 -3.83 -29.42
C LEU A 2 4.58 -3.21 -28.15
N MET A 3 3.25 -3.17 -28.07
CA MET A 3 2.55 -2.92 -26.82
C MET A 3 2.90 -4.09 -25.90
N LYS A 4 3.55 -3.81 -24.76
CA LYS A 4 3.82 -4.84 -23.75
C LYS A 4 2.48 -5.41 -23.27
N ASP A 5 2.43 -6.69 -22.90
CA ASP A 5 1.18 -7.24 -22.37
C ASP A 5 0.83 -6.64 -20.99
N PRO A 6 -0.47 -6.55 -20.65
CA PRO A 6 -0.90 -6.18 -19.31
C PRO A 6 -0.25 -7.07 -18.26
N ARG A 7 0.34 -6.47 -17.22
CA ARG A 7 1.09 -7.20 -16.19
C ARG A 7 0.35 -7.15 -14.86
N ARG A 8 0.01 -8.31 -14.30
CA ARG A 8 -0.49 -8.42 -12.93
C ARG A 8 0.58 -7.97 -11.94
N GLY A 9 0.16 -7.28 -10.89
CA GLY A 9 1.03 -6.86 -9.81
C GLY A 9 0.24 -6.28 -8.65
N TYR A 10 0.89 -5.46 -7.84
CA TYR A 10 0.33 -4.81 -6.67
C TYR A 10 0.68 -3.34 -6.70
N TRP A 11 -0.34 -2.51 -6.54
CA TRP A 11 -0.16 -1.09 -6.33
C TRP A 11 -0.10 -0.83 -4.83
N CYS A 12 1.06 -0.40 -4.38
CA CYS A 12 1.35 -0.10 -2.99
C CYS A 12 1.34 1.41 -2.77
N GLU A 13 0.77 1.84 -1.64
CA GLU A 13 0.72 3.24 -1.25
C GLU A 13 0.94 3.39 0.24
N CYS A 14 1.59 4.47 0.64
CA CYS A 14 1.79 4.88 2.03
C CYS A 14 1.05 6.19 2.23
N TRP A 15 0.18 6.22 3.22
CA TRP A 15 -0.67 7.34 3.57
C TRP A 15 -0.34 7.80 4.98
N THR A 16 -0.44 9.10 5.21
CA THR A 16 -0.31 9.71 6.54
C THR A 16 -1.57 10.49 6.86
N GLU A 17 -2.10 10.31 8.06
CA GLU A 17 -3.33 10.94 8.53
C GLU A 17 -3.04 11.59 9.90
N ASP A 18 -3.35 12.89 10.02
CA ASP A 18 -3.40 13.57 11.31
C ASP A 18 -4.76 13.25 11.95
N LEU A 19 -4.73 12.62 13.14
CA LEU A 19 -5.91 12.17 13.86
C LEU A 19 -6.61 13.28 14.65
N THR A 20 -6.00 14.46 14.77
CA THR A 20 -6.59 15.63 15.44
C THR A 20 -7.33 16.53 14.47
N GLU A 21 -6.93 16.53 13.21
CA GLU A 21 -7.53 17.34 12.17
C GLU A 21 -8.50 16.51 11.33
N GLN A 22 -9.63 17.10 10.94
CA GLN A 22 -10.53 16.49 9.96
C GLN A 22 -10.01 16.72 8.52
N ARG A 23 -8.76 16.33 8.27
CA ARG A 23 -8.15 16.38 6.93
C ARG A 23 -8.14 15.00 6.30
N ARG A 24 -8.13 14.97 4.97
CA ARG A 24 -7.95 13.72 4.23
C ARG A 24 -6.52 13.22 4.42
N PRO A 25 -6.30 11.89 4.48
CA PRO A 25 -4.96 11.34 4.48
C PRO A 25 -4.14 11.84 3.29
N ALA A 26 -2.88 12.23 3.56
CA ALA A 26 -1.93 12.65 2.55
C ALA A 26 -1.12 11.45 2.04
N LEU A 27 -1.02 11.32 0.72
CA LEU A 27 -0.17 10.30 0.09
C LEU A 27 1.30 10.67 0.33
N LEU A 28 2.04 9.81 1.02
CA LEU A 28 3.47 9.97 1.27
C LEU A 28 4.32 9.28 0.19
N ALA A 29 3.90 8.11 -0.27
CA ALA A 29 4.64 7.35 -1.27
C ALA A 29 3.74 6.40 -2.06
N SER A 30 4.12 6.10 -3.30
CA SER A 30 3.52 5.04 -4.10
C SER A 30 4.60 4.17 -4.75
N PHE A 31 4.33 2.87 -4.85
CA PHE A 31 5.26 1.87 -5.35
C PHE A 31 4.52 0.77 -6.12
N ASP A 32 5.05 0.40 -7.29
CA ASP A 32 4.53 -0.71 -8.09
C ASP A 32 5.34 -1.98 -7.82
N ALA A 33 4.69 -2.98 -7.24
CA ALA A 33 5.28 -4.29 -7.02
C ALA A 33 4.77 -5.30 -8.04
N TYR A 34 5.64 -6.15 -8.55
CA TYR A 34 5.28 -7.20 -9.52
C TYR A 34 5.21 -8.59 -8.89
N THR A 35 5.52 -8.70 -7.60
CA THR A 35 5.39 -9.95 -6.83
C THR A 35 4.91 -9.64 -5.41
N ALA A 36 4.22 -10.59 -4.77
CA ALA A 36 3.79 -10.45 -3.39
C ALA A 36 4.97 -10.21 -2.41
N PRO A 37 6.12 -10.93 -2.52
CA PRO A 37 7.29 -10.64 -1.71
C PRO A 37 7.88 -9.24 -1.92
N GLN A 38 7.81 -8.69 -3.14
CA GLN A 38 8.27 -7.33 -3.40
C GLN A 38 7.37 -6.30 -2.68
N ALA A 39 6.05 -6.51 -2.72
CA ALA A 39 5.07 -5.64 -2.07
C ALA A 39 5.23 -5.64 -0.53
N ASP A 40 5.27 -6.81 0.10
CA ASP A 40 5.43 -6.87 1.56
C ASP A 40 6.82 -6.40 2.02
N ARG A 41 7.86 -6.59 1.20
CA ARG A 41 9.21 -6.15 1.52
C ARG A 41 9.29 -4.63 1.55
N TRP A 42 8.57 -3.95 0.67
CA TRP A 42 8.51 -2.49 0.65
C TRP A 42 8.01 -1.93 1.98
N VAL A 43 6.91 -2.47 2.52
CA VAL A 43 6.39 -2.12 3.86
C VAL A 43 7.39 -2.50 4.95
N ALA A 44 7.97 -3.70 4.87
CA ALA A 44 8.88 -4.20 5.89
C ALA A 44 10.22 -3.44 5.96
N VAL A 45 10.66 -2.82 4.86
CA VAL A 45 11.82 -1.92 4.85
C VAL A 45 11.43 -0.60 5.54
N ALA A 46 10.30 -0.01 5.17
CA ALA A 46 9.84 1.24 5.77
C ALA A 46 9.68 1.12 7.30
N LEU A 47 8.99 0.08 7.77
CA LEU A 47 8.80 -0.15 9.21
C LEU A 47 10.14 -0.31 9.94
N ARG A 48 11.04 -1.18 9.46
CA ARG A 48 12.38 -1.34 10.08
C ARG A 48 13.17 -0.04 10.16
N THR A 49 13.00 0.85 9.19
CA THR A 49 13.69 2.14 9.16
C THR A 49 13.15 3.10 10.20
N ILE A 50 11.82 3.16 10.40
CA ILE A 50 11.20 4.16 11.27
C ILE A 50 10.99 3.67 12.71
N SER A 51 10.88 2.36 12.94
CA SER A 51 10.56 1.79 14.26
C SER A 51 11.39 2.36 15.42
N PRO A 52 12.73 2.54 15.31
CA PRO A 52 13.52 3.08 16.42
C PRO A 52 13.21 4.53 16.81
N ALA A 53 12.51 5.27 15.95
CA ALA A 53 12.10 6.65 16.20
C ALA A 53 10.65 6.78 16.67
N LEU A 54 9.89 5.67 16.69
CA LEU A 54 8.51 5.65 17.17
C LEU A 54 8.47 5.57 18.70
N ASP A 55 7.32 5.92 19.28
CA ASP A 55 7.02 5.60 20.68
C ASP A 55 6.96 4.07 20.90
N ALA A 56 6.97 3.65 22.16
CA ALA A 56 7.07 2.24 22.51
C ALA A 56 5.92 1.40 21.93
N ASP A 57 4.68 1.88 22.03
CA ASP A 57 3.50 1.16 21.56
C ASP A 57 3.51 1.01 20.02
N ALA A 58 3.88 2.09 19.31
CA ALA A 58 3.99 2.10 17.86
C ALA A 58 5.15 1.23 17.36
N SER A 59 6.28 1.24 18.07
CA SER A 59 7.41 0.37 17.80
C SER A 59 7.03 -1.11 17.98
N ASP A 60 6.32 -1.44 19.06
CA ASP A 60 5.87 -2.80 19.33
C ASP A 60 4.89 -3.30 18.25
N ALA A 61 3.92 -2.48 17.85
CA ALA A 61 3.02 -2.80 16.74
C ALA A 61 3.77 -3.00 15.41
N ALA A 62 4.79 -2.19 15.14
CA ALA A 62 5.63 -2.37 13.96
C ALA A 62 6.40 -3.71 14.00
N TRP A 63 6.94 -4.08 15.16
CA TRP A 63 7.63 -5.36 15.35
C TRP A 63 6.69 -6.56 15.24
N GLU A 64 5.51 -6.49 15.85
CA GLU A 64 4.47 -7.54 15.74
C GLU A 64 4.16 -7.83 14.26
N TRP A 65 3.96 -6.78 13.46
CA TRP A 65 3.75 -6.98 12.02
C TRP A 65 4.99 -7.56 11.32
N LEU A 66 6.19 -7.08 11.66
CA LEU A 66 7.44 -7.55 11.04
C LEU A 66 7.71 -9.04 11.26
N TYR A 67 7.30 -9.59 12.42
CA TYR A 67 7.45 -11.00 12.76
C TYR A 67 6.28 -11.86 12.31
N ASP A 68 5.06 -11.50 12.70
CA ASP A 68 3.89 -12.36 12.50
C ASP A 68 2.99 -11.85 11.36
N GLY A 69 2.68 -10.55 11.35
CA GLY A 69 1.75 -9.94 10.38
C GLY A 69 2.22 -10.01 8.92
N ARG A 70 3.53 -10.10 8.68
CA ARG A 70 4.10 -10.17 7.32
C ARG A 70 3.77 -11.48 6.61
N ILE A 71 3.67 -12.59 7.34
CA ILE A 71 3.29 -13.89 6.75
C ILE A 71 1.84 -13.83 6.29
N GLU A 72 0.95 -13.30 7.12
CA GLU A 72 -0.47 -13.16 6.77
C GLU A 72 -0.69 -12.19 5.61
N THR A 73 0.04 -11.07 5.60
CA THR A 73 0.06 -10.15 4.46
C THR A 73 0.44 -10.90 3.19
N ARG A 74 1.55 -11.65 3.20
CA ARG A 74 1.99 -12.39 2.01
C ARG A 74 0.95 -13.43 1.56
N ARG A 75 0.32 -14.13 2.49
CA ARG A 75 -0.74 -15.11 2.19
C ARG A 75 -1.94 -14.45 1.52
N ALA A 76 -2.40 -13.31 2.02
CA ALA A 76 -3.48 -12.54 1.41
C ALA A 76 -3.13 -12.10 -0.02
N LEU A 77 -1.93 -11.54 -0.21
CA LEU A 77 -1.48 -11.11 -1.53
C LEU A 77 -1.42 -12.26 -2.53
N LEU A 78 -0.90 -13.43 -2.12
CA LEU A 78 -0.89 -14.63 -2.97
C LEU A 78 -2.30 -15.09 -3.38
N ARG A 79 -3.33 -14.79 -2.59
CA ARG A 79 -4.74 -15.01 -2.94
C ARG A 79 -5.38 -13.86 -3.72
N SER A 80 -4.58 -12.87 -4.15
CA SER A 80 -5.08 -11.62 -4.77
C SER A 80 -6.06 -10.86 -3.89
N GLU A 81 -5.85 -10.88 -2.57
CA GLU A 81 -6.60 -10.08 -1.61
C GLU A 81 -5.81 -8.79 -1.29
N PRO A 82 -6.49 -7.62 -1.17
CA PRO A 82 -5.84 -6.42 -0.69
C PRO A 82 -5.44 -6.57 0.78
N SER A 83 -4.39 -5.87 1.18
CA SER A 83 -3.89 -5.88 2.56
C SER A 83 -3.53 -4.48 3.02
N THR A 84 -3.69 -4.24 4.32
CA THR A 84 -3.43 -2.95 4.97
C THR A 84 -2.60 -3.17 6.22
N VAL A 85 -1.63 -2.29 6.44
CA VAL A 85 -0.77 -2.26 7.62
C VAL A 85 -0.78 -0.84 8.15
N SER A 86 -0.99 -0.66 9.44
CA SER A 86 -1.03 0.67 10.05
C SER A 86 -0.22 0.70 11.33
N VAL A 87 0.49 1.80 11.54
CA VAL A 87 1.06 2.18 12.84
C VAL A 87 0.58 3.58 13.20
N THR A 88 0.40 3.86 14.48
CA THR A 88 0.00 5.19 14.96
C THR A 88 1.07 5.67 15.91
N HIS A 89 1.68 6.81 15.61
CA HIS A 89 2.67 7.46 16.46
C HIS A 89 2.16 8.84 16.85
N GLU A 90 2.01 9.07 18.15
CA GLU A 90 1.33 10.26 18.68
C GLU A 90 -0.05 10.46 18.01
N GLN A 91 -0.20 11.53 17.24
CA GLN A 91 -1.41 11.90 16.53
C GLN A 91 -1.37 11.56 15.04
N THR A 92 -0.30 10.93 14.55
CA THR A 92 -0.13 10.59 13.14
C THR A 92 -0.32 9.09 12.92
N ARG A 93 -1.30 8.74 12.08
CA ARG A 93 -1.45 7.37 11.57
C ARG A 93 -0.74 7.23 10.24
N ILE A 94 0.12 6.24 10.14
CA ILE A 94 0.79 5.85 8.90
C ILE A 94 0.17 4.54 8.44
N THR A 95 -0.34 4.51 7.20
CA THR A 95 -1.03 3.35 6.64
C THR A 95 -0.43 2.97 5.30
N TRP A 96 0.06 1.74 5.21
CA TRP A 96 0.42 1.11 3.95
C TRP A 96 -0.76 0.29 3.43
N THR A 97 -1.14 0.53 2.18
CA THR A 97 -2.12 -0.29 1.46
C THR A 97 -1.43 -1.00 0.32
N ILE A 98 -1.83 -2.26 0.09
CA ILE A 98 -1.34 -3.09 -1.01
C ILE A 98 -2.57 -3.63 -1.73
N ARG A 99 -2.77 -3.20 -2.98
CA ARG A 99 -3.94 -3.59 -3.77
C ARG A 99 -3.51 -4.37 -5.01
N PRO A 100 -4.08 -5.55 -5.30
CA PRO A 100 -3.81 -6.28 -6.52
C PRO A 100 -4.35 -5.49 -7.73
N VAL A 101 -3.54 -5.36 -8.78
CA VAL A 101 -3.88 -4.59 -9.99
C VAL A 101 -3.38 -5.26 -11.25
N ILE A 102 -3.92 -4.84 -12.39
CA ILE A 102 -3.37 -5.11 -13.71
C ILE A 102 -2.75 -3.81 -14.22
N PHE A 103 -1.42 -3.79 -14.33
CA PHE A 103 -0.71 -2.67 -14.92
C PHE A 103 -0.86 -2.69 -16.42
N LEU A 104 -1.47 -1.64 -16.95
CA LEU A 104 -1.48 -1.36 -18.38
C LEU A 104 -0.15 -0.68 -18.77
N PRO A 105 0.41 -0.97 -19.95
CA PRO A 105 1.61 -0.29 -20.44
C PRO A 105 1.23 1.14 -20.84
N LEU A 106 1.19 2.03 -19.86
CA LEU A 106 0.92 3.44 -20.06
C LEU A 106 2.25 4.17 -20.29
N ALA A 107 2.31 5.02 -21.31
CA ALA A 107 3.51 5.74 -21.72
C ALA A 107 4.01 6.80 -20.69
N HIS A 108 3.24 7.07 -19.61
CA HIS A 108 3.40 8.27 -18.79
C HIS A 108 3.72 8.03 -17.30
N ARG A 109 3.88 6.79 -16.81
CA ARG A 109 4.26 6.59 -15.41
C ARG A 109 5.77 6.54 -15.24
N GLN A 110 6.34 7.59 -14.65
CA GLN A 110 7.74 7.61 -14.22
C GLN A 110 7.82 7.59 -12.69
N SER A 111 8.29 6.48 -12.12
CA SER A 111 8.59 6.37 -10.68
C SER A 111 7.36 6.60 -9.78
N ALA A 112 7.55 7.29 -8.65
CA ALA A 112 6.57 7.46 -7.57
C ALA A 112 5.45 8.48 -7.86
N GLU A 113 5.54 9.28 -8.93
CA GLU A 113 4.52 10.26 -9.27
C GLU A 113 3.32 9.58 -9.93
N LEU A 114 2.15 9.76 -9.31
CA LEU A 114 0.90 9.26 -9.83
C LEU A 114 0.33 10.24 -10.87
N PRO A 115 -0.23 9.74 -11.99
CA PRO A 115 -0.94 10.62 -12.91
C PRO A 115 -2.16 11.23 -12.20
N ALA A 116 -2.58 12.44 -12.61
CA ALA A 116 -3.72 13.13 -12.01
C ALA A 116 -5.00 12.27 -11.96
N CYS A 117 -5.16 11.35 -12.92
CA CYS A 117 -6.32 10.46 -13.02
C CYS A 117 -6.23 9.18 -12.16
N ALA A 118 -5.17 8.99 -11.36
CA ALA A 118 -4.95 7.76 -10.60
C ALA A 118 -6.12 7.38 -9.67
N TYR A 119 -6.86 8.37 -9.18
CA TYR A 119 -7.99 8.19 -8.25
C TYR A 119 -9.36 8.48 -8.87
N ASP A 120 -9.40 8.79 -10.17
CA ASP A 120 -10.66 9.13 -10.85
C ASP A 120 -11.47 7.88 -11.21
N PHE A 121 -10.82 6.72 -11.31
CA PHE A 121 -11.52 5.47 -11.58
C PHE A 121 -12.29 5.00 -10.35
N LYS A 122 -13.62 5.13 -10.40
CA LYS A 122 -14.53 4.54 -9.42
C LYS A 122 -15.01 3.18 -9.93
N ALA A 123 -14.62 2.11 -9.25
CA ALA A 123 -15.18 0.79 -9.55
C ALA A 123 -16.70 0.85 -9.41
N GLN A 124 -17.43 0.41 -10.44
CA GLN A 124 -18.87 0.22 -10.31
C GLN A 124 -19.11 -0.88 -9.28
N ALA A 125 -19.94 -0.59 -8.27
CA ALA A 125 -20.40 -1.61 -7.35
C ALA A 125 -21.02 -2.77 -8.15
N PRO A 126 -20.80 -4.04 -7.77
CA PRO A 126 -21.45 -5.16 -8.42
C PRO A 126 -22.96 -4.90 -8.39
N GLN A 127 -23.60 -4.81 -9.56
CA GLN A 127 -25.05 -4.76 -9.60
C GLN A 127 -25.54 -6.08 -8.99
N ALA A 128 -26.28 -5.97 -7.89
CA ALA A 128 -27.00 -7.11 -7.34
C ALA A 128 -27.89 -7.65 -8.46
N VAL A 129 -27.63 -8.89 -8.86
CA VAL A 129 -28.53 -9.66 -9.70
C VAL A 129 -29.69 -10.10 -8.80
N ASP A 130 -30.88 -9.60 -9.11
CA ASP A 130 -32.16 -10.09 -8.56
C ASP A 130 -32.43 -11.54 -8.97
#